data_AF-A0A6A4GH33-F1
#
_entry.id   AF-A0A6A4GH33-F1
#
_cell.length_a   1.000
_cell.length_b   1.000
_cell.length_c   1.000
_cell.angle_alpha   90.00
_cell.angle_beta   90.00
_cell.angle_gamma   90.00
#
_symmetry.space_group_name_H-M   'P 1'
#
loop_
_entity.id
_entity.type
_entity.pdbx_description
1 polymer ?
#
loop_
_entity_poly.entity_id
_entity_poly.type
_entity_poly.pdbx_seq_one_letter_code
_entity_poly.pdbx_strand_id
1 'polypeptide(L)'
;MTEHPSPGNKSERGDSSNYRVSMLENSHNFGIYGGNFIVTNDSSNVTLHLQKIRDWLQAPDCSTNLNTAANKKTAGTGKWIVEHPKYIEWKNNGGLLWIQGKGKLS
;
A
#
# COMPACT_ATOMS: atom_id res chain seq x y z
N MET A 1 -42.28 64.43 -26.66
CA MET A 1 -41.87 63.53 -25.57
C MET A 1 -42.34 62.13 -25.93
N THR A 2 -41.44 61.35 -26.52
CA THR A 2 -41.67 59.93 -26.79
C THR A 2 -40.34 59.28 -26.55
N GLU A 3 -40.23 58.57 -25.43
CA GLU A 3 -38.97 58.04 -24.94
C GLU A 3 -38.65 56.71 -25.62
N HIS A 4 -37.48 56.65 -26.26
CA HIS A 4 -36.89 55.42 -26.76
C HIS A 4 -36.19 54.69 -25.61
N PRO A 5 -36.51 53.42 -25.30
CA PRO A 5 -35.70 52.64 -24.37
C PRO A 5 -34.47 52.09 -25.12
N SER A 6 -33.29 52.50 -24.68
CA SER A 6 -32.00 51.93 -25.08
C SER A 6 -31.91 50.45 -24.65
N PRO A 7 -31.23 49.56 -25.39
CA PRO A 7 -31.28 48.13 -25.12
C PRO A 7 -30.56 47.82 -23.82
N GLY A 8 -31.32 47.40 -22.82
CA GLY A 8 -30.79 46.82 -21.60
C GLY A 8 -29.88 45.66 -21.95
N ASN A 9 -28.61 45.81 -21.59
CA ASN A 9 -27.60 44.80 -21.37
C ASN A 9 -28.20 43.57 -20.67
N LYS A 10 -28.70 42.63 -21.48
CA LYS A 10 -28.97 41.26 -21.04
C LYS A 10 -27.61 40.67 -20.70
N SER A 11 -27.25 40.71 -19.42
CA SER A 11 -26.32 39.72 -18.88
C SER A 11 -26.93 38.38 -19.23
N GLU A 12 -26.33 37.71 -20.22
CA GLU A 12 -26.47 36.28 -20.38
C GLU A 12 -26.07 35.69 -19.04
N ARG A 13 -27.07 35.46 -18.18
CA ARG A 13 -26.97 34.41 -17.19
C ARG A 13 -26.64 33.19 -18.02
N GLY A 14 -25.34 32.90 -18.13
CA GLY A 14 -24.85 31.61 -18.55
C GLY A 14 -25.61 30.65 -17.69
N ASP A 15 -26.61 30.03 -18.30
CA ASP A 15 -27.35 28.95 -17.71
C ASP A 15 -26.24 28.00 -17.28
N SER A 16 -26.08 27.81 -15.97
CA SER A 16 -25.18 26.80 -15.43
C SER A 16 -25.82 25.48 -15.83
N SER A 17 -25.80 25.18 -17.13
CA SER A 17 -26.20 23.94 -17.73
C SER A 17 -25.39 22.95 -16.94
N ASN A 18 -26.09 22.26 -16.05
CA ASN A 18 -25.56 21.16 -15.30
C ASN A 18 -24.83 20.33 -16.33
N TYR A 19 -23.49 20.42 -16.34
CA TYR A 19 -22.66 19.50 -17.09
C TYR A 19 -22.90 18.18 -16.37
N ARG A 20 -24.03 17.54 -16.72
CA ARG A 20 -24.32 16.17 -16.38
C ARG A 20 -23.17 15.44 -17.03
N VAL A 21 -22.18 15.09 -16.21
CA VAL A 21 -21.12 14.18 -16.60
C VAL A 21 -21.83 12.86 -16.81
N SER A 22 -22.36 12.66 -18.03
CA SER A 22 -23.10 11.45 -18.43
C SER A 22 -22.27 10.20 -18.21
N MET A 23 -20.94 10.34 -18.20
CA MET A 23 -19.99 9.28 -17.87
C MET A 23 -20.22 8.64 -16.50
N LEU A 24 -20.91 9.33 -15.58
CA LEU A 24 -21.14 8.90 -14.19
C LEU A 24 -22.62 8.71 -13.85
N GLU A 25 -23.50 8.67 -14.85
CA GLU A 25 -24.96 8.62 -14.64
C GLU A 25 -25.43 7.38 -13.85
N ASN A 26 -24.70 6.27 -13.98
CA ASN A 26 -24.94 5.03 -13.23
C ASN A 26 -23.90 4.80 -12.14
N SER A 27 -23.07 5.79 -11.84
CA SER A 27 -22.07 5.68 -10.79
C SER A 27 -22.71 6.14 -9.48
N HIS A 28 -22.65 5.27 -8.49
CA HIS A 28 -23.23 5.50 -7.16
C HIS A 28 -22.09 5.44 -6.13
N ASN A 29 -22.35 5.94 -4.91
CA ASN A 29 -21.42 5.84 -3.78
C ASN A 29 -20.13 6.69 -3.84
N PHE A 30 -20.16 7.83 -4.54
CA PHE A 30 -19.08 8.82 -4.48
C PHE A 30 -19.64 10.25 -4.63
N GLY A 31 -18.86 11.24 -4.19
CA GLY A 31 -19.14 12.66 -4.33
C GLY A 31 -17.88 13.43 -4.68
N ILE A 32 -18.06 14.61 -5.28
CA ILE A 32 -16.95 15.52 -5.64
C ILE A 32 -17.10 16.80 -4.82
N TYR A 33 -16.12 17.08 -3.97
CA TYR A 33 -16.10 18.28 -3.11
C TYR A 33 -14.79 19.04 -3.32
N GLY A 34 -14.88 20.27 -3.83
CA GLY A 34 -13.69 21.12 -4.05
C GLY A 34 -12.63 20.49 -4.96
N GLY A 35 -13.02 19.63 -5.90
CA GLY A 35 -12.10 18.90 -6.79
C GLY A 35 -11.63 17.55 -6.26
N ASN A 36 -11.99 17.16 -5.04
CA ASN A 36 -11.67 15.85 -4.48
C ASN A 36 -12.80 14.85 -4.66
N PHE A 37 -12.45 13.63 -5.06
CA PHE A 37 -13.33 12.47 -5.09
C PHE A 37 -13.38 11.80 -3.72
N ILE A 38 -14.57 11.64 -3.14
CA ILE A 38 -14.78 11.08 -1.80
C ILE A 38 -15.83 9.96 -1.89
N VAL A 39 -15.57 8.83 -1.24
CA VAL A 39 -16.57 7.75 -1.10
C VAL A 39 -17.62 8.18 -0.08
N THR A 40 -18.88 8.27 -0.50
CA THR A 40 -19.96 8.87 0.31
C THR A 40 -20.52 7.94 1.38
N ASN A 41 -20.43 6.63 1.16
CA ASN A 41 -20.85 5.64 2.15
C ASN A 41 -19.61 5.19 2.94
N ASP A 42 -19.37 5.96 4.00
CA ASP A 42 -18.86 5.44 5.27
C ASP A 42 -17.33 5.22 5.36
N SER A 43 -16.64 6.26 5.80
CA SER A 43 -15.22 6.22 6.17
C SER A 43 -14.89 5.12 7.19
N SER A 44 -15.88 4.64 7.97
CA SER A 44 -15.68 3.53 8.90
C SER A 44 -15.50 2.19 8.17
N ASN A 45 -16.19 1.97 7.04
CA ASN A 45 -16.01 0.78 6.20
C ASN A 45 -14.63 0.76 5.51
N VAL A 46 -14.13 1.92 5.08
CA VAL A 46 -12.75 2.04 4.54
C VAL A 46 -11.71 1.67 5.60
N THR A 47 -11.91 2.15 6.84
CA THR A 47 -11.00 1.88 7.97
C THR A 47 -11.01 0.39 8.35
N LEU A 48 -12.18 -0.25 8.39
CA LEU A 48 -12.33 -1.69 8.64
C LEU A 48 -11.66 -2.53 7.54
N HIS A 49 -11.74 -2.11 6.27
CA HIS A 49 -11.12 -2.82 5.16
C HIS A 49 -9.59 -2.73 5.21
N LEU A 50 -9.04 -1.57 5.56
CA LEU A 50 -7.61 -1.39 5.77
C LEU A 50 -7.08 -2.24 6.91
N GLN A 51 -7.83 -2.38 8.02
CA GLN A 51 -7.42 -3.25 9.12
C GLN A 51 -7.35 -4.71 8.68
N LYS A 52 -8.37 -5.21 7.95
CA LYS A 52 -8.37 -6.58 7.41
C LYS A 52 -7.19 -6.85 6.48
N ILE A 53 -6.83 -5.88 5.63
CA ILE A 53 -5.67 -6.00 4.74
C ILE A 53 -4.37 -6.03 5.55
N ARG A 54 -4.24 -5.18 6.59
CA ARG A 54 -3.07 -5.19 7.48
C ARG A 54 -2.95 -6.51 8.24
N ASP A 55 -4.05 -7.04 8.75
CA ASP A 55 -4.08 -8.32 9.47
C ASP A 55 -3.73 -9.48 8.52
N TRP A 56 -4.18 -9.44 7.26
CA TRP A 56 -3.82 -10.42 6.23
C TRP A 56 -2.33 -10.37 5.85
N LEU A 57 -1.75 -9.16 5.80
CA LEU A 57 -0.33 -8.95 5.56
C LEU A 57 0.54 -9.16 6.81
N GLN A 58 -0.07 -9.30 7.99
CA GLN A 58 0.66 -9.46 9.23
C GLN A 58 1.43 -10.78 9.19
N ALA A 59 2.74 -10.70 9.44
CA ALA A 59 3.55 -11.90 9.55
C ALA A 59 3.03 -12.75 10.72
N PRO A 60 2.97 -14.09 10.56
CA PRO A 60 2.64 -14.98 11.66
C PRO A 60 3.68 -14.84 12.78
N ASP A 61 3.27 -15.11 14.03
CA ASP A 61 4.21 -15.14 15.13
C ASP A 61 5.23 -16.26 14.95
N CYS A 62 6.48 -15.87 14.68
CA CYS A 62 7.60 -16.78 14.47
C CYS A 62 8.23 -17.29 15.78
N SER A 63 7.77 -16.84 16.95
CA SER A 63 8.36 -17.18 18.27
C SER A 63 8.44 -18.68 18.52
N THR A 64 7.38 -19.42 18.18
CA THR A 64 7.31 -20.87 18.38
C THR A 64 8.35 -21.61 17.52
N ASN A 65 8.51 -21.18 16.27
CA ASN A 65 9.50 -21.77 15.36
C ASN A 65 10.92 -21.43 15.82
N LEU A 66 11.16 -20.18 16.24
CA LEU A 66 12.43 -19.73 16.80
C LEU A 66 12.83 -20.57 18.03
N ASN A 67 11.92 -20.72 18.99
CA ASN A 67 12.16 -21.51 20.20
C ASN A 67 12.43 -22.98 19.88
N THR A 68 11.65 -23.55 18.96
CA THR A 68 11.83 -24.94 18.52
C THR A 68 13.21 -25.14 17.87
N ALA A 69 13.61 -24.23 16.98
CA ALA A 69 14.92 -24.27 16.33
C ALA A 69 16.06 -24.09 17.35
N ALA A 70 15.91 -23.17 18.30
CA ALA A 70 16.88 -22.95 19.36
C ALA A 70 17.05 -24.19 20.25
N ASN A 71 15.95 -24.83 20.64
CA ASN A 71 15.97 -26.04 21.46
C ASN A 71 16.55 -27.26 20.72
N LYS A 72 16.31 -27.38 19.41
CA LYS A 72 16.84 -28.47 18.58
C LYS A 72 18.28 -28.26 18.14
N LYS A 73 18.83 -27.05 18.26
CA LYS A 73 20.19 -26.74 17.84
C LYS A 73 21.19 -27.38 18.80
N THR A 74 22.10 -28.18 18.26
CA THR A 74 23.29 -28.64 18.99
C THR A 74 24.28 -27.49 19.17
N ALA A 75 24.80 -27.31 20.38
CA ALA A 75 25.82 -26.32 20.67
C ALA A 75 27.05 -26.50 19.74
N GLY A 76 27.58 -25.39 19.23
CA GLY A 76 28.72 -25.41 18.29
C GLY A 76 28.37 -25.71 16.83
N THR A 77 27.20 -26.28 16.53
CA THR A 77 26.78 -26.50 15.14
C THR A 77 26.62 -25.16 14.42
N GLY A 78 27.22 -25.06 13.23
CA GLY A 78 27.23 -23.84 12.42
C GLY A 78 28.25 -22.78 12.87
N LYS A 79 28.98 -22.97 13.99
CA LYS A 79 30.06 -22.02 14.36
C LYS A 79 31.11 -21.90 13.27
N TRP A 80 31.50 -23.04 12.68
CA TRP A 80 32.54 -23.12 11.66
C TRP A 80 32.30 -22.20 10.45
N ILE A 81 31.04 -21.86 10.14
CA ILE A 81 30.71 -20.97 9.03
C ILE A 81 30.58 -19.52 9.47
N VAL A 82 29.96 -19.24 10.62
CA VAL A 82 29.77 -17.86 11.10
C VAL A 82 31.07 -17.23 11.61
N GLU A 83 32.03 -18.05 12.03
CA GLU A 83 33.37 -17.62 12.44
C GLU A 83 34.36 -17.62 11.24
N HIS A 84 33.93 -18.06 10.05
CA HIS A 84 34.81 -18.13 8.89
C HIS A 84 35.12 -16.73 8.32
N PRO A 85 36.38 -16.39 7.99
CA PRO A 85 36.76 -15.06 7.50
C PRO A 85 35.93 -14.57 6.31
N LYS A 86 35.69 -15.44 5.31
CA LYS A 86 34.85 -15.10 4.14
C LYS A 86 33.40 -14.73 4.51
N TYR A 87 32.84 -15.36 5.56
CA TYR A 87 31.51 -15.01 6.04
C TYR A 87 31.52 -13.65 6.70
N ILE A 88 32.54 -13.35 7.52
CA ILE A 88 32.69 -12.07 8.20
C ILE A 88 32.86 -10.94 7.18
N GLU A 89 33.69 -11.15 6.15
CA GLU A 89 33.88 -10.21 5.05
C GLU A 89 32.58 -9.95 4.29
N TRP A 90 31.89 -11.01 3.86
CA TRP A 90 30.58 -10.89 3.20
C TRP A 90 29.54 -10.18 4.09
N LYS A 91 29.50 -10.49 5.39
CA LYS A 91 28.56 -9.86 6.32
C LYS A 91 28.76 -8.35 6.41
N ASN A 92 30.01 -7.89 6.33
CA ASN A 92 30.34 -6.46 6.44
C ASN A 92 30.21 -5.72 5.11
N ASN A 93 30.49 -6.39 3.99
CA ASN A 93 30.62 -5.76 2.68
C ASN A 93 29.47 -6.08 1.71
N GLY A 94 28.64 -7.07 2.03
CA GLY A 94 27.58 -7.58 1.17
C GLY A 94 28.10 -8.39 -0.02
N GLY A 95 27.28 -8.49 -1.07
CA GLY A 95 27.60 -9.26 -2.28
C GLY A 95 27.16 -10.72 -2.22
N LEU A 96 27.79 -11.56 -3.05
CA LEU A 96 27.42 -12.97 -3.23
C LEU A 96 28.41 -13.89 -2.52
N LEU A 97 27.91 -14.70 -1.58
CA LEU A 97 28.67 -15.75 -0.90
C LEU A 97 28.06 -17.12 -1.20
N TRP A 98 28.80 -17.97 -1.89
CA TRP A 98 28.42 -19.37 -2.11
C TRP A 98 28.91 -20.25 -0.97
N ILE A 99 28.00 -21.02 -0.39
CA ILE A 99 28.29 -21.97 0.69
C ILE A 99 28.06 -23.37 0.15
N GLN A 100 29.12 -24.18 0.12
CA GLN A 100 29.03 -25.59 -0.24
C GLN A 100 29.13 -26.44 1.03
N GLY A 101 28.09 -27.22 1.31
CA GLY A 101 28.12 -28.22 2.37
C GLY A 101 29.11 -29.35 2.05
N LYS A 102 29.58 -30.07 3.07
CA LYS A 102 30.31 -31.33 2.86
C LYS A 102 29.33 -32.43 2.48
N GLY A 103 28.93 -32.47 1.21
CA GLY A 103 28.34 -33.65 0.61
C GLY A 103 29.44 -34.69 0.38
N LYS A 104 29.77 -35.50 1.39
CA LYS A 104 30.43 -36.78 1.11
C LYS A 104 29.33 -37.74 0.68
N LEU A 105 29.31 -38.09 -0.61
CA LEU A 105 28.80 -39.39 -1.04
C LEU A 105 29.81 -40.41 -0.48
N SER A 106 29.45 -41.13 0.58
CA SER A 106 30.15 -42.34 1.00
C SER A 106 29.33 -43.55 0.59
#